data_AF-A0A6I4NQT6-F1
#
_entry.id   AF-A0A6I4NQT6-F1
#
_cell.length_a   1.000
_cell.length_b   1.000
_cell.length_c   1.000
_cell.angle_alpha   90.00
_cell.angle_beta   90.00
_cell.angle_gamma   90.00
#
_symmetry.space_group_name_H-M   'P 1'
#
loop_
_entity.id
_entity.type
_entity.pdbx_description
1 polymer ?
#
loop_
_entity_poly.entity_id
_entity_poly.type
_entity_poly.pdbx_seq_one_letter_code
_entity_poly.pdbx_strand_id
1 'polypeptide(L)'
;MGPQILIPISLFLMIFGIVYLIYSTRNRERLALIEKGVDASIFLKGKINGGSAWKIFVVNLAFLLIGSGAGIFLALLITTYTSLNDGAVYPSIIFIMAGIGLLVGFKTAKDLDKE
;
A
#
# COMPACT_ATOMS: atom_id res chain seq x y z
N MET A 1 37.24 12.69 18.49
CA MET A 1 36.20 11.82 17.91
C MET A 1 34.94 12.66 17.78
N GLY A 2 34.52 12.96 16.55
CA GLY A 2 33.64 14.09 16.25
C GLY A 2 32.15 13.84 16.52
N PRO A 3 31.36 14.92 16.75
CA PRO A 3 29.91 14.86 16.92
C PRO A 3 29.16 14.19 15.74
N GLN A 4 29.80 14.08 14.57
CA GLN A 4 29.20 13.46 13.38
C GLN A 4 28.86 11.97 13.57
N ILE A 5 29.53 11.27 14.50
CA ILE A 5 29.29 9.84 14.77
C ILE A 5 28.06 9.63 15.68
N LEU A 6 27.65 10.65 16.44
CA LEU A 6 26.50 10.54 17.35
C LEU A 6 25.18 10.42 16.59
N ILE A 7 25.06 11.10 15.44
CA ILE A 7 23.85 11.16 14.62
C ILE A 7 23.42 9.77 14.09
N PRO A 8 24.30 8.98 13.44
CA PRO A 8 23.92 7.63 13.02
C PRO A 8 23.64 6.72 14.22
N ILE A 9 24.42 6.82 15.31
CA ILE A 9 24.23 5.97 16.50
C ILE A 9 22.88 6.22 17.16
N SER A 10 22.45 7.48 17.31
CA SER A 10 21.14 7.80 17.89
C SER A 10 19.99 7.31 17.00
N LEU A 11 20.16 7.37 15.68
CA LEU A 11 19.16 6.88 14.72
C LEU A 11 19.03 5.35 14.80
N PHE A 12 20.13 4.62 14.85
CA PHE A 12 20.11 3.16 15.02
C PHE A 12 19.52 2.74 16.38
N LEU A 13 19.86 3.45 17.46
CA LEU A 13 19.28 3.19 18.79
C LEU A 13 17.78 3.48 18.83
N MET A 14 17.31 4.53 18.17
CA MET A 14 15.89 4.85 18.10
C MET A 14 15.11 3.78 17.34
N ILE A 15 15.59 3.36 16.15
CA ILE A 15 14.96 2.29 15.37
C ILE A 15 14.96 0.99 16.17
N PHE A 16 16.09 0.63 16.79
CA PHE A 16 16.20 -0.54 17.65
C PHE A 16 15.23 -0.47 18.83
N GLY A 17 15.10 0.68 19.49
CA GLY A 17 14.17 0.89 20.60
C GLY A 17 12.71 0.70 20.20
N ILE A 18 12.31 1.25 19.05
CA ILE A 18 10.95 1.08 18.49
C ILE A 18 10.66 -0.39 18.20
N VAL A 19 11.58 -1.07 17.50
CA VAL A 19 11.43 -2.49 17.16
C VAL A 19 11.39 -3.35 18.42
N TYR A 20 12.30 -3.13 19.36
CA TYR A 20 12.35 -3.86 20.63
C TYR A 20 11.05 -3.69 21.43
N LEU A 21 10.51 -2.48 21.51
CA LEU A 21 9.27 -2.21 22.22
C LEU A 21 8.10 -2.95 21.58
N ILE A 22 7.96 -2.92 20.24
CA ILE A 22 6.90 -3.63 19.52
C ILE A 22 6.99 -5.15 19.72
N TYR A 23 8.19 -5.73 19.69
CA TYR A 23 8.37 -7.16 19.93
C TYR A 23 8.13 -7.54 21.39
N SER A 24 8.56 -6.70 22.33
CA SER A 24 8.38 -6.91 23.77
C SER A 24 6.91 -6.81 24.19
N THR A 25 6.15 -5.84 23.64
CA THR A 25 4.71 -5.72 23.92
C THR A 25 3.93 -6.92 23.38
N ARG A 26 4.19 -7.34 22.13
CA ARG A 26 3.52 -8.51 21.52
C ARG A 26 3.82 -9.82 22.24
N ASN A 27 5.02 -10.00 22.78
CA ASN A 27 5.36 -11.21 23.54
C ASN A 27 4.61 -11.27 24.88
N ARG A 28 4.48 -10.12 25.55
CA ARG A 28 3.74 -9.99 26.82
C ARG A 28 2.23 -10.20 26.65
N GLU A 29 1.64 -9.69 25.58
CA GLU A 29 0.22 -9.91 25.27
C GLU A 29 -0.10 -11.39 25.04
N ARG A 30 0.78 -12.13 24.36
CA ARG A 30 0.59 -13.57 24.09
C ARG A 30 0.74 -14.42 25.35
N LEU A 31 1.69 -14.10 26.23
CA LEU A 31 1.86 -14.79 27.50
C LEU A 31 0.66 -14.57 28.44
N ALA A 32 0.15 -13.33 28.50
CA ALA A 32 -1.05 -13.02 29.29
C ALA A 32 -2.32 -13.74 28.79
N LEU A 33 -2.42 -14.02 27.48
CA LEU A 33 -3.53 -14.81 26.92
C LEU A 33 -3.41 -16.30 27.25
N ILE A 34 -2.19 -16.84 27.29
CA ILE A 34 -1.90 -18.23 27.69
C ILE A 34 -2.18 -18.42 29.19
N GLU A 35 -1.75 -17.47 30.04
CA GLU A 35 -1.96 -17.52 31.49
C GLU A 35 -3.43 -17.35 31.90
N LYS A 36 -4.25 -16.68 31.08
CA LYS A 36 -5.69 -16.53 31.32
C LYS A 36 -6.55 -17.69 30.79
N GLY A 37 -5.95 -18.72 30.21
CA GLY A 37 -6.67 -19.92 29.75
C GLY A 37 -7.71 -19.67 28.66
N VAL A 38 -7.65 -18.52 27.97
CA VAL A 38 -8.53 -18.21 26.84
C VAL A 38 -7.91 -18.81 25.59
N ASP A 39 -8.57 -19.83 25.06
CA ASP A 39 -8.17 -20.56 23.88
C ASP A 39 -7.90 -19.59 22.70
N ALA A 40 -6.69 -19.65 22.13
CA ALA A 40 -6.23 -18.79 21.04
C ALA A 40 -6.98 -19.03 19.72
N SER A 41 -8.02 -19.88 19.74
CA SER A 41 -8.92 -20.18 18.63
C SER A 41 -9.83 -19.00 18.25
N ILE A 42 -10.13 -18.07 19.17
CA ILE A 42 -10.97 -16.89 18.89
C ILE A 42 -10.20 -15.84 18.06
N PHE A 43 -8.88 -15.78 18.18
CA PHE A 43 -8.02 -14.88 17.39
C PHE A 43 -7.59 -15.46 16.04
N LEU A 44 -7.66 -16.79 15.86
CA LEU A 44 -7.36 -17.41 14.57
C LEU A 44 -8.46 -17.16 13.53
N LYS A 45 -9.71 -16.98 13.98
CA LYS A 45 -10.86 -16.72 13.11
C LYS A 45 -10.82 -15.35 12.42
N GLY A 46 -10.12 -14.37 12.99
CA GLY A 46 -9.96 -13.03 12.41
C GLY A 46 -8.84 -12.92 11.35
N LYS A 47 -7.93 -13.91 11.27
CA LYS A 47 -6.74 -13.82 10.40
C LYS A 47 -6.96 -14.30 8.97
N ILE A 48 -8.08 -14.98 8.70
CA ILE A 48 -8.40 -15.53 7.38
C ILE A 48 -8.76 -14.40 6.37
N ASN A 49 -9.12 -13.21 6.86
CA ASN A 49 -9.44 -12.04 6.03
C ASN A 49 -8.19 -11.26 5.55
N GLY A 50 -6.99 -11.60 6.03
CA GLY A 50 -5.74 -10.97 5.61
C GLY A 50 -5.39 -11.21 4.13
N GLY A 51 -5.97 -12.24 3.51
CA GLY A 51 -5.81 -12.51 2.08
C GLY A 51 -6.62 -11.57 1.18
N SER A 52 -7.78 -11.08 1.64
CA SER A 52 -8.65 -10.22 0.81
C SER A 52 -8.05 -8.83 0.63
N ALA A 53 -7.56 -8.22 1.71
CA ALA A 53 -6.93 -6.89 1.65
C ALA A 53 -5.71 -6.84 0.71
N TRP A 54 -4.88 -7.89 0.69
CA TRP A 54 -3.73 -7.97 -0.21
C TRP A 54 -4.17 -8.14 -1.67
N LYS A 55 -5.18 -8.97 -1.94
CA LYS A 55 -5.75 -9.14 -3.29
C LYS A 55 -6.36 -7.83 -3.81
N ILE A 56 -7.13 -7.13 -2.98
CA ILE A 56 -7.72 -5.83 -3.32
C ILE A 56 -6.65 -4.80 -3.66
N PHE A 57 -5.56 -4.75 -2.87
CA PHE A 57 -4.44 -3.85 -3.13
C PHE A 57 -3.75 -4.16 -4.48
N VAL A 58 -3.50 -5.44 -4.77
CA VAL A 58 -2.86 -5.87 -6.02
C VAL A 58 -3.74 -5.56 -7.24
N VAL A 59 -5.06 -5.79 -7.16
CA VAL A 59 -6.01 -5.49 -8.26
C VAL A 59 -6.07 -3.99 -8.54
N ASN A 60 -6.19 -3.15 -7.49
CA ASN A 60 -6.17 -1.70 -7.64
C ASN A 60 -4.86 -1.18 -8.22
N LEU A 61 -3.72 -1.74 -7.80
CA LEU A 61 -2.41 -1.37 -8.33
C LEU A 61 -2.25 -1.75 -9.80
N ALA A 62 -2.73 -2.93 -10.21
CA ALA A 62 -2.72 -3.35 -11.60
C ALA A 62 -3.55 -2.42 -12.49
N PHE A 63 -4.77 -2.06 -12.05
CA PHE A 63 -5.63 -1.15 -12.79
C PHE A 63 -5.09 0.28 -12.87
N LEU A 64 -4.41 0.76 -11.82
CA LEU A 64 -3.71 2.05 -11.84
C LEU A 64 -2.57 2.06 -12.86
N LEU A 65 -1.77 1.00 -12.92
CA LEU A 65 -0.69 0.85 -13.88
C LEU A 65 -1.24 0.79 -15.32
N ILE A 66 -2.29 0.02 -15.56
CA ILE A 66 -2.96 -0.06 -16.87
C ILE A 66 -3.53 1.30 -17.29
N GLY A 67 -4.25 1.99 -16.39
CA GLY A 67 -4.82 3.31 -16.64
C GLY A 67 -3.75 4.36 -16.93
N SER A 68 -2.63 4.36 -16.19
CA SER A 68 -1.51 5.26 -16.45
C SER A 68 -0.82 4.98 -17.79
N GLY A 69 -0.61 3.71 -18.16
CA GLY A 69 -0.02 3.33 -19.44
C GLY A 69 -0.90 3.71 -20.63
N ALA A 70 -2.20 3.43 -20.54
CA ALA A 70 -3.18 3.87 -21.55
C ALA A 70 -3.25 5.40 -21.65
N GLY A 71 -3.16 6.11 -20.52
CA GLY A 71 -3.11 7.57 -20.47
C GLY A 71 -1.88 8.16 -21.16
N ILE A 72 -0.68 7.58 -20.94
CA ILE A 72 0.54 8.00 -21.63
C ILE A 72 0.41 7.78 -23.15
N PHE A 73 -0.13 6.63 -23.56
CA PHE A 73 -0.32 6.32 -24.98
C PHE A 73 -1.31 7.29 -25.65
N LEU A 74 -2.43 7.59 -24.99
CA LEU A 74 -3.40 8.58 -25.47
C LEU A 74 -2.82 10.00 -25.49
N ALA A 75 -2.04 10.38 -24.49
CA ALA A 75 -1.35 11.66 -24.47
C ALA A 75 -0.41 11.80 -25.67
N LEU A 76 0.40 10.77 -25.95
CA LEU A 76 1.31 10.75 -27.08
C LEU A 76 0.57 10.87 -28.42
N LEU A 77 -0.56 10.18 -28.59
CA LEU A 77 -1.38 10.33 -29.80
C LEU A 77 -1.92 11.76 -29.92
N ILE A 78 -2.45 12.32 -28.85
CA ILE A 78 -3.04 13.67 -28.88
C ILE A 78 -1.98 14.73 -29.17
N THR A 79 -0.78 14.64 -28.59
CA THR A 79 0.30 15.60 -28.86
C THR A 79 0.91 15.45 -30.25
N THR A 80 0.93 14.22 -30.79
CA THR A 80 1.44 13.97 -32.16
C THR A 80 0.49 14.49 -33.24
N TYR A 81 -0.83 14.37 -33.03
CA TYR A 81 -1.84 14.75 -34.03
C TYR A 81 -2.49 16.12 -33.78
N THR A 82 -2.30 16.70 -32.59
CA THR A 82 -2.86 17.99 -32.20
C THR A 82 -1.77 18.86 -31.61
N SER A 83 -1.65 20.10 -32.10
CA SER A 83 -0.73 21.12 -31.59
C SER A 83 -1.17 21.70 -30.24
N LEU A 84 -1.61 20.85 -29.30
CA LEU A 84 -1.97 21.22 -27.95
C LEU A 84 -0.70 21.44 -27.12
N ASN A 85 -0.75 22.37 -26.17
CA ASN A 85 0.37 22.71 -25.30
C ASN A 85 0.82 21.48 -24.47
N ASP A 86 1.99 20.92 -24.81
CA ASP A 86 2.54 19.68 -24.27
C ASP A 86 2.61 19.63 -22.73
N GLY A 87 2.79 20.77 -22.07
CA GLY A 87 3.05 20.82 -20.62
C GLY A 87 1.89 20.35 -19.75
N ALA A 88 0.64 20.57 -20.19
CA ALA A 88 -0.55 20.22 -19.40
C ALA A 88 -1.23 18.93 -19.89
N VAL A 89 -1.01 18.54 -21.14
CA VAL A 89 -1.73 17.42 -21.80
C VAL A 89 -1.32 16.08 -21.20
N TYR A 90 -0.02 15.84 -21.05
CA TYR A 90 0.51 14.61 -20.44
C TYR A 90 -0.03 14.37 -19.03
N PRO A 91 0.18 15.27 -18.05
CA PRO A 91 -0.30 15.03 -16.69
C PRO A 91 -1.83 14.91 -16.64
N SER A 92 -2.57 15.69 -17.43
CA SER A 92 -4.03 15.64 -17.44
C SER A 92 -4.57 14.28 -17.88
N ILE A 93 -4.09 13.77 -19.02
CA ILE A 93 -4.59 12.50 -19.57
C ILE A 93 -4.16 11.32 -18.69
N ILE A 94 -2.93 11.36 -18.15
CA ILE A 94 -2.44 10.33 -17.24
C ILE A 94 -3.30 10.28 -15.97
N PHE A 95 -3.57 11.42 -15.33
CA PHE A 95 -4.39 11.46 -14.11
C PHE A 95 -5.83 11.03 -14.35
N ILE A 96 -6.42 11.45 -15.47
CA ILE A 96 -7.79 11.04 -15.85
C ILE A 96 -7.84 9.52 -16.05
N MET A 97 -6.91 8.98 -16.84
CA MET A 97 -6.98 7.57 -17.23
C MET A 97 -6.52 6.63 -16.10
N ALA A 98 -5.55 7.04 -15.28
CA ALA A 98 -5.22 6.34 -14.04
C ALA A 98 -6.37 6.36 -13.03
N GLY A 99 -7.10 7.48 -12.92
CA GLY A 99 -8.28 7.60 -12.05
C GLY A 99 -9.43 6.69 -12.49
N ILE A 100 -9.73 6.65 -13.79
CA ILE A 100 -10.73 5.72 -14.36
C ILE A 100 -10.31 4.27 -14.12
N GLY A 101 -9.04 3.95 -14.39
CA GLY A 101 -8.49 2.62 -14.12
C GLY A 101 -8.70 2.20 -12.67
N LEU A 102 -8.31 3.05 -11.71
CA LEU A 102 -8.45 2.77 -10.28
C LEU A 102 -9.92 2.61 -9.85
N LEU A 103 -10.84 3.41 -10.41
CA LEU A 103 -12.28 3.29 -10.10
C LEU A 103 -12.86 1.94 -10.57
N VAL A 104 -12.45 1.47 -11.75
CA VAL A 104 -12.85 0.14 -12.24
C VAL A 104 -12.22 -0.95 -11.38
N GLY A 105 -10.92 -0.83 -11.08
CA GLY A 105 -10.21 -1.74 -10.18
C GLY A 105 -10.88 -1.85 -8.81
N PHE A 106 -11.36 -0.73 -8.25
CA PHE A 106 -12.03 -0.73 -6.96
C PHE A 106 -13.39 -1.42 -7.00
N LYS A 107 -14.17 -1.24 -8.08
CA LYS A 107 -15.43 -1.95 -8.27
C LYS A 107 -15.19 -3.46 -8.39
N THR A 108 -14.25 -3.87 -9.25
CA THR A 108 -13.90 -5.27 -9.43
C THR A 108 -13.37 -5.90 -8.13
N ALA A 109 -12.50 -5.19 -7.40
CA ALA A 109 -11.98 -5.67 -6.12
C ALA A 109 -13.08 -5.81 -5.04
N LYS A 110 -14.09 -4.94 -5.05
CA LYS A 110 -15.25 -5.01 -4.15
C LYS A 110 -16.16 -6.20 -4.47
N ASP A 111 -16.24 -6.60 -5.74
CA ASP A 111 -16.99 -7.78 -6.15
C ASP A 111 -16.25 -9.08 -5.76
N LEU A 112 -14.91 -9.08 -5.78
CA LEU A 112 -14.09 -10.19 -5.26
C LEU A 112 -14.18 -10.40 -3.74
N ASP A 113 -14.51 -9.36 -2.97
CA ASP A 113 -14.68 -9.43 -1.50
C ASP A 113 -16.08 -9.87 -1.08
N LYS A 114 -17.02 -9.97 -2.04
CA LYS A 114 -18.39 -10.44 -1.81
C LYS A 114 -18.57 -11.95 -2.04
N GLU A 115 -17.56 -12.63 -2.58
CA GLU A 115 -17.46 -14.09 -2.63
C GLU A 115 -16.76 -14.64 -1.38
#